data_AF-A0A7S3D9A6-F1
#
_entry.id   AF-A0A7S3D9A6-F1
#
_cell.length_a   1.000
_cell.length_b   1.000
_cell.length_c   1.000
_cell.angle_alpha   90.00
_cell.angle_beta   90.00
_cell.angle_gamma   90.00
#
_symmetry.space_group_name_H-M   'P 1'
#
loop_
_entity.id
_entity.type
_entity.pdbx_description
1 polymer ?
#
loop_
_entity_poly.entity_id
_entity_poly.type
_entity_poly.pdbx_seq_one_letter_code
_entity_poly.pdbx_strand_id
1 'polypeptide(L)'
;MNQPAPGWTCAICHCNEPEGRLASLPDCSHQFCENCIRLWAARKRTCPLCMAEFSFLLALRHDGELDVLELAQPTPEVEQDADLGSIDHMFLAEQVEHISSRLLMAKESLNLARGHGHQSEEDEKFVAISSASRRMEELSHYFSLITTGELTTSANYDTSDILRLLYRFQDLVQSVLFDDPNWKDHCEV
;
A
#
# COMPACT_ATOMS: atom_id res chain seq x y z
N MET A 1 -7.00 -18.21 -34.11
CA MET A 1 -7.18 -16.84 -33.59
C MET A 1 -7.56 -16.96 -32.13
N ASN A 2 -6.61 -16.76 -31.21
CA ASN A 2 -6.84 -16.83 -29.76
C ASN A 2 -7.26 -15.48 -29.23
N GLN A 3 -8.47 -15.06 -29.58
CA GLN A 3 -8.98 -13.79 -29.09
C GLN A 3 -9.67 -14.01 -27.75
N PRO A 4 -9.43 -13.14 -26.76
CA PRO A 4 -10.23 -13.14 -25.55
C PRO A 4 -11.69 -12.76 -25.89
N ALA A 5 -12.61 -13.00 -24.95
CA ALA A 5 -14.02 -12.65 -25.16
C ALA A 5 -14.16 -11.16 -25.56
N PRO A 6 -15.13 -10.79 -26.43
CA PRO A 6 -15.35 -9.40 -26.77
C PRO A 6 -15.68 -8.58 -25.51
N GLY A 7 -14.91 -7.51 -25.28
CA GLY A 7 -14.99 -6.72 -24.05
C GLY A 7 -14.15 -7.27 -22.89
N TRP A 8 -13.26 -8.22 -23.14
CA TRP A 8 -12.32 -8.70 -22.15
C TRP A 8 -11.28 -7.63 -21.80
N THR A 9 -10.99 -7.54 -20.50
CA THR A 9 -9.94 -6.70 -19.92
C THR A 9 -9.24 -7.54 -18.86
N CYS A 10 -7.91 -7.53 -18.86
CA CYS A 10 -7.16 -8.19 -17.80
C CYS A 10 -7.38 -7.45 -16.46
N ALA A 11 -7.96 -8.11 -15.46
CA ALA A 11 -8.22 -7.47 -14.16
C ALA A 11 -6.95 -7.18 -13.32
N ILE A 12 -5.76 -7.53 -13.84
CA ILE A 12 -4.48 -7.25 -13.17
C ILE A 12 -3.80 -6.02 -13.77
N CYS A 13 -3.63 -5.96 -15.11
CA CYS A 13 -2.98 -4.82 -15.77
C CYS A 13 -3.96 -3.80 -16.38
N HIS A 14 -5.26 -4.12 -16.41
CA HIS A 14 -6.33 -3.30 -16.96
C HIS A 14 -6.20 -3.03 -18.47
N CYS A 15 -5.37 -3.80 -19.18
CA CYS A 15 -5.24 -3.77 -20.63
C CYS A 15 -6.32 -4.63 -21.30
N ASN A 16 -6.81 -4.16 -22.44
CA ASN A 16 -7.78 -4.86 -23.29
C ASN A 16 -7.13 -5.82 -24.31
N GLU A 17 -5.80 -5.83 -24.35
CA GLU A 17 -5.01 -6.73 -25.18
C GLU A 17 -4.08 -7.57 -24.27
N PRO A 18 -3.98 -8.89 -24.49
CA PRO A 18 -3.12 -9.73 -23.68
C PRO A 18 -1.64 -9.42 -23.95
N GLU A 19 -0.88 -9.20 -22.89
CA GLU A 19 0.57 -9.06 -22.96
C GLU A 19 1.21 -10.45 -23.11
N GLY A 20 1.20 -10.96 -24.35
CA GLY A 20 1.62 -12.33 -24.69
C GLY A 20 0.43 -13.29 -24.86
N ARG A 21 0.44 -14.41 -24.15
CA ARG A 21 -0.66 -15.40 -24.20
C ARG A 21 -1.73 -15.10 -23.16
N LEU A 22 -2.93 -15.59 -23.44
CA LEU A 22 -4.02 -15.62 -22.47
C LEU A 22 -3.88 -16.86 -21.60
N ALA A 23 -4.02 -16.69 -20.28
CA ALA A 23 -4.06 -17.78 -19.32
C ALA A 23 -5.40 -17.81 -18.61
N SER A 24 -5.97 -19.00 -18.45
CA SER A 24 -7.20 -19.24 -17.69
C SER A 24 -6.92 -20.10 -16.46
N LEU A 25 -7.67 -19.84 -15.39
CA LEU A 25 -7.66 -20.67 -14.19
C LEU A 25 -8.61 -21.86 -14.39
N PRO A 26 -8.18 -23.11 -14.11
CA PRO A 26 -9.00 -24.31 -14.37
C PRO A 26 -10.30 -24.33 -13.55
N ASP A 27 -10.25 -23.88 -12.30
CA ASP A 27 -11.36 -24.04 -11.35
C ASP A 27 -12.45 -22.95 -11.47
N CYS A 28 -12.12 -21.78 -12.01
CA CYS A 28 -13.07 -20.67 -12.15
C CYS A 28 -13.14 -20.07 -13.56
N SER A 29 -12.34 -20.55 -14.50
CA SER A 29 -12.32 -20.12 -15.92
C SER A 29 -12.03 -18.63 -16.16
N HIS A 30 -11.69 -17.85 -15.14
CA HIS A 30 -11.29 -16.46 -15.30
C HIS A 30 -9.98 -16.33 -16.08
N GLN A 31 -9.92 -15.34 -16.96
CA GLN A 31 -8.84 -15.15 -17.94
C GLN A 31 -8.02 -13.89 -17.65
N PHE A 32 -6.70 -14.01 -17.76
CA PHE A 32 -5.72 -12.96 -17.51
C PHE A 32 -4.59 -13.03 -18.56
N CYS A 33 -3.77 -11.99 -18.67
CA CYS A 33 -2.48 -12.13 -19.36
C CYS A 33 -1.65 -13.20 -18.62
N GLU A 34 -1.01 -14.12 -19.36
CA GLU A 34 -0.16 -15.17 -18.79
C GLU A 34 0.84 -14.60 -17.79
N ASN A 35 1.56 -13.54 -18.17
CA ASN A 35 2.58 -12.94 -17.31
C ASN A 35 1.97 -12.33 -16.04
N CYS A 36 0.84 -11.63 -16.16
CA CYS A 36 0.17 -11.01 -15.02
C CYS A 36 -0.26 -12.04 -13.98
N ILE A 37 -0.94 -13.12 -14.41
CA ILE A 37 -1.40 -14.13 -13.47
C ILE A 37 -0.27 -15.00 -12.93
N ARG A 38 0.83 -15.19 -13.68
CA ARG A 38 2.06 -15.83 -13.16
C ARG A 38 2.69 -15.03 -12.03
N LEU A 39 2.83 -13.70 -12.19
CA LEU A 39 3.36 -12.82 -11.15
C LEU A 39 2.47 -12.77 -9.91
N TRP A 40 1.15 -12.77 -10.11
CA TRP A 40 0.19 -12.88 -9.02
C TRP A 40 0.32 -14.21 -8.28
N ALA A 41 0.35 -15.32 -9.01
CA ALA A 41 0.46 -16.67 -8.46
C ALA A 41 1.77 -16.94 -7.73
N ALA A 42 2.83 -16.17 -8.01
CA ALA A 42 4.08 -16.21 -7.25
C ALA A 42 3.92 -15.68 -5.81
N ARG A 43 2.88 -14.88 -5.53
CA ARG A 43 2.58 -14.30 -4.22
C ARG A 43 1.32 -14.85 -3.57
N LYS A 44 0.35 -15.28 -4.37
CA LYS A 44 -0.92 -15.81 -3.85
C LYS A 44 -1.62 -16.65 -4.92
N ARG A 45 -1.87 -17.92 -4.63
CA ARG A 45 -2.60 -18.84 -5.52
C ARG A 45 -4.12 -18.75 -5.36
N THR A 46 -4.66 -17.54 -5.43
CA THR A 46 -6.10 -17.30 -5.43
C THR A 46 -6.49 -16.44 -6.61
N CYS A 47 -7.63 -16.69 -7.21
CA CYS A 47 -8.12 -15.91 -8.34
C CYS A 47 -8.34 -14.44 -7.91
N PRO A 48 -7.80 -13.45 -8.63
CA PRO A 48 -8.04 -12.03 -8.33
C PRO A 48 -9.53 -11.61 -8.37
N LEU A 49 -10.38 -12.35 -9.08
CA LEU A 49 -11.79 -12.00 -9.28
C LEU A 49 -12.75 -12.70 -8.32
N CYS A 50 -12.49 -13.98 -8.00
CA CYS A 50 -13.41 -14.78 -7.19
C CYS A 50 -12.76 -15.47 -6.00
N MET A 51 -11.47 -15.23 -5.77
CA MET A 51 -10.69 -15.79 -4.66
C MET A 51 -10.54 -17.32 -4.67
N ALA A 52 -11.03 -18.03 -5.70
CA ALA A 52 -10.86 -19.47 -5.84
C ALA A 52 -9.37 -19.84 -5.91
N GLU A 53 -8.97 -20.86 -5.14
CA GLU A 53 -7.61 -21.39 -5.19
C GLU A 53 -7.35 -22.11 -6.51
N PHE A 54 -6.10 -22.14 -6.96
CA PHE A 54 -5.69 -22.88 -8.16
C PHE A 54 -4.25 -23.36 -8.01
N SER A 55 -3.89 -24.48 -8.64
CA SER A 55 -2.53 -25.05 -8.54
C SER A 55 -1.68 -24.86 -9.80
N PHE A 56 -2.31 -24.64 -10.96
CA PHE A 56 -1.66 -24.46 -12.25
C PHE A 56 -2.47 -23.50 -13.13
N LEU A 57 -1.86 -23.04 -14.22
CA LEU A 57 -2.52 -22.21 -15.23
C LEU A 57 -2.68 -22.98 -16.53
N LEU A 58 -3.73 -22.66 -17.29
CA LEU A 58 -3.89 -23.13 -18.66
C LEU A 58 -3.63 -21.97 -19.62
N ALA A 59 -2.52 -21.99 -20.36
CA ALA A 59 -2.21 -20.97 -21.36
C ALA A 59 -2.55 -21.45 -22.77
N LEU A 60 -3.25 -20.61 -23.53
CA LEU A 60 -3.66 -20.95 -24.89
C LEU A 60 -2.57 -20.60 -25.90
N ARG A 61 -2.02 -21.63 -26.56
CA ARG A 61 -1.02 -21.49 -27.63
C ARG A 61 -1.66 -21.08 -28.94
N HIS A 62 -0.90 -20.40 -29.80
CA HIS A 62 -1.39 -19.85 -31.07
C HIS A 62 -2.02 -20.88 -32.03
N ASP A 63 -1.63 -22.15 -31.92
CA ASP A 63 -2.16 -23.30 -32.67
C ASP A 63 -3.47 -23.87 -32.08
N GLY A 64 -3.98 -23.30 -30.98
CA GLY A 64 -5.22 -23.68 -30.32
C GLY A 64 -5.06 -24.75 -29.24
N GLU A 65 -3.83 -25.20 -28.98
CA GLU A 65 -3.53 -26.16 -27.91
C GLU A 65 -3.37 -25.47 -26.55
N LEU A 66 -3.69 -26.17 -25.46
CA LEU A 66 -3.55 -25.66 -24.09
C LEU A 66 -2.26 -26.18 -23.47
N ASP A 67 -1.42 -25.25 -23.00
CA ASP A 67 -0.28 -25.56 -22.16
C ASP A 67 -0.69 -25.56 -20.69
N VAL A 68 -0.39 -26.67 -20.00
CA VAL A 68 -0.42 -26.71 -18.53
C VAL A 68 0.86 -26.07 -18.04
N LEU A 69 0.73 -24.87 -17.48
CA LEU A 69 1.85 -24.16 -16.91
C LEU A 69 1.94 -24.51 -15.43
N GLU A 70 2.94 -25.33 -15.11
CA GLU A 70 3.35 -25.50 -13.73
C GLU A 70 3.83 -24.16 -13.19
N LEU A 71 3.17 -23.73 -12.13
CA LEU A 71 3.60 -22.58 -11.36
C LEU A 71 4.80 -23.05 -10.55
N ALA A 72 5.88 -22.27 -10.57
CA ALA A 72 6.94 -22.46 -9.57
C ALA A 72 6.27 -22.60 -8.21
N GLN A 73 6.77 -23.51 -7.35
CA GLN A 73 6.34 -23.55 -5.95
C GLN A 73 6.29 -22.12 -5.44
N PRO A 74 5.26 -21.75 -4.64
CA PRO A 74 5.28 -20.40 -4.08
C PRO A 74 6.63 -20.39 -3.41
N THR A 75 7.53 -19.48 -3.81
CA THR A 75 8.71 -19.26 -2.98
C THR A 75 8.10 -19.10 -1.61
N PRO A 76 8.35 -20.03 -0.64
CA PRO A 76 7.62 -20.07 0.60
C PRO A 76 7.59 -18.63 1.01
N GLU A 77 6.38 -18.07 0.97
CA GLU A 77 6.18 -16.71 1.36
C GLU A 77 6.81 -16.78 2.74
N VAL A 78 7.98 -16.15 2.90
CA VAL A 78 8.33 -15.57 4.18
C VAL A 78 7.03 -14.87 4.49
N GLU A 79 6.26 -15.49 5.40
CA GLU A 79 4.88 -15.13 5.69
C GLU A 79 4.91 -13.62 5.68
N GLN A 80 4.26 -12.96 4.72
CA GLN A 80 4.27 -11.50 4.71
C GLN A 80 3.28 -11.02 5.78
N ASP A 81 3.38 -11.54 7.00
CA ASP A 81 3.77 -10.62 8.06
C ASP A 81 5.07 -10.02 7.57
N ALA A 82 4.99 -8.85 6.92
CA ALA A 82 6.20 -8.07 6.68
C ALA A 82 7.02 -8.22 7.96
N ASP A 83 8.27 -8.64 7.87
CA ASP A 83 9.20 -8.52 8.97
C ASP A 83 9.31 -7.00 9.18
N LEU A 84 8.29 -6.47 9.84
CA LEU A 84 8.11 -5.09 10.17
C LEU A 84 9.23 -4.72 11.16
N GLY A 85 9.92 -5.71 11.73
CA GLY A 85 11.16 -5.60 12.49
C GLY A 85 12.42 -5.39 11.64
N SER A 86 12.40 -5.57 10.32
CA SER A 86 13.57 -5.36 9.45
C SER A 86 13.54 -4.09 8.59
N ILE A 87 12.57 -3.19 8.79
CA ILE A 87 12.58 -1.91 8.07
C ILE A 87 13.71 -1.05 8.62
N ASP A 88 14.62 -0.64 7.72
CA ASP A 88 15.81 0.13 8.07
C ASP A 88 15.41 1.45 8.74
N HIS A 89 16.01 1.76 9.90
CA HIS A 89 15.81 3.03 10.61
C HIS A 89 16.10 4.24 9.72
N MET A 90 16.96 4.10 8.71
CA MET A 90 17.22 5.12 7.69
C MET A 90 16.00 5.41 6.82
N PHE A 91 15.29 4.35 6.40
CA PHE A 91 14.06 4.50 5.62
C PHE A 91 12.95 5.15 6.45
N LEU A 92 12.78 4.72 7.71
CA LEU A 92 11.79 5.33 8.60
C LEU A 92 12.09 6.80 8.89
N ALA A 93 13.37 7.16 9.06
CA ALA A 93 13.78 8.55 9.22
C ALA A 93 13.40 9.39 7.99
N GLU A 94 13.61 8.88 6.78
CA GLU A 94 13.19 9.57 5.55
C GLU A 94 11.67 9.74 5.47
N GLN A 95 10.90 8.72 5.85
CA GLN A 95 9.43 8.82 5.89
C GLN A 95 8.94 9.83 6.93
N VAL A 96 9.57 9.90 8.11
CA VAL A 96 9.27 10.91 9.13
C VAL A 96 9.47 12.32 8.59
N GLU A 97 10.58 12.58 7.91
CA GLU A 97 10.86 13.90 7.32
C GLU A 97 9.87 14.26 6.21
N HIS A 98 9.53 13.28 5.35
CA HIS A 98 8.54 13.46 4.29
C HIS A 98 7.14 13.77 4.85
N ILE A 99 6.67 13.02 5.85
CA ILE A 99 5.36 13.23 6.47
C ILE A 99 5.34 14.55 7.25
N SER A 100 6.43 14.90 7.95
CA SER A 100 6.57 16.18 8.66
C SER A 100 6.40 17.38 7.70
N SER A 101 7.02 17.31 6.54
CA SER A 101 6.90 18.34 5.50
C SER A 101 5.45 18.51 5.03
N ARG A 102 4.73 17.41 4.81
CA ARG A 102 3.33 17.47 4.37
C ARG A 102 2.37 17.91 5.48
N LEU A 103 2.65 17.55 6.74
CA LEU A 103 1.91 18.05 7.90
C LEU A 103 2.04 19.58 8.03
N LEU A 104 3.23 20.13 7.77
CA LEU A 104 3.44 21.57 7.76
C LEU A 104 2.58 22.25 6.67
N MET A 105 2.58 21.71 5.45
CA MET A 105 1.73 22.23 4.36
C MET A 105 0.24 22.16 4.72
N ALA A 106 -0.23 21.07 5.33
CA ALA A 106 -1.61 20.93 5.78
C ALA A 106 -1.95 21.96 6.87
N LYS A 107 -1.03 22.20 7.81
CA LYS A 107 -1.19 23.20 8.88
C LYS A 107 -1.28 24.64 8.33
N GLU A 108 -0.47 24.98 7.34
CA GLU A 108 -0.54 26.27 6.64
C GLU A 108 -1.87 26.44 5.90
N SER A 109 -2.31 25.39 5.19
CA SER A 109 -3.59 25.38 4.46
C SER A 109 -4.77 25.61 5.41
N LEU A 110 -4.79 24.93 6.56
CA LEU A 110 -5.80 25.12 7.60
C LEU A 110 -5.75 26.52 8.22
N ASN A 111 -4.56 27.08 8.45
CA ASN A 111 -4.43 28.45 8.97
C ASN A 111 -5.01 29.49 8.01
N LEU A 112 -4.87 29.29 6.70
CA LEU A 112 -5.49 30.15 5.69
C LEU A 112 -7.01 29.99 5.66
N ALA A 113 -7.51 28.76 5.81
CA ALA A 113 -8.94 28.44 5.79
C ALA A 113 -9.70 29.00 6.99
N ARG A 114 -9.10 28.98 8.20
CA ARG A 114 -9.65 29.52 9.46
C ARG A 114 -10.03 31.02 9.41
N GLY A 115 -9.59 31.75 8.39
CA GLY A 115 -10.03 33.12 8.12
C GLY A 115 -11.48 33.24 7.61
N HIS A 116 -12.11 32.14 7.19
CA HIS A 116 -13.37 32.12 6.43
C HIS A 116 -14.46 31.20 7.04
N GLY A 117 -14.78 31.37 8.32
CA GLY A 117 -16.17 31.17 8.81
C GLY A 117 -16.69 29.75 9.15
N HIS A 118 -15.92 28.67 9.02
CA HIS A 118 -16.30 27.32 9.48
C HIS A 118 -15.42 26.82 10.63
N GLN A 119 -15.37 27.62 11.71
CA GLN A 119 -14.35 27.50 12.76
C GLN A 119 -14.30 26.13 13.46
N SER A 120 -15.43 25.45 13.71
CA SER A 120 -15.42 24.23 14.55
C SER A 120 -14.70 23.04 13.92
N GLU A 121 -14.92 22.74 12.64
CA GLU A 121 -14.33 21.56 12.00
C GLU A 121 -12.88 21.80 11.58
N GLU A 122 -12.56 23.01 11.11
CA GLU A 122 -11.20 23.41 10.78
C GLU A 122 -10.30 23.47 12.03
N ASP A 123 -10.86 23.87 13.18
CA ASP A 123 -10.16 23.82 14.47
C ASP A 123 -9.86 22.37 14.89
N GLU A 124 -10.79 21.43 14.69
CA GLU A 124 -10.58 20.01 14.96
C GLU A 124 -9.50 19.42 14.04
N LYS A 125 -9.56 19.69 12.72
CA LYS A 125 -8.51 19.29 11.76
C LYS A 125 -7.15 19.88 12.16
N PHE A 126 -7.12 21.13 12.61
CA PHE A 126 -5.90 21.81 13.04
C PHE A 126 -5.29 21.18 14.30
N VAL A 127 -6.13 20.79 15.27
CA VAL A 127 -5.70 20.07 16.47
C VAL A 127 -5.12 18.70 16.10
N ALA A 128 -5.77 17.96 15.21
CA ALA A 128 -5.31 16.65 14.75
C ALA A 128 -3.95 16.72 14.03
N ILE A 129 -3.82 17.63 13.06
CA ILE A 129 -2.56 17.87 12.34
C ILE A 129 -1.46 18.32 13.31
N SER A 130 -1.78 19.22 14.26
CA SER A 130 -0.80 19.67 15.26
C SER A 130 -0.33 18.56 16.20
N SER A 131 -1.22 17.64 16.58
CA SER A 131 -0.87 16.46 17.37
C SER A 131 0.02 15.49 16.59
N ALA A 132 -0.29 15.25 15.32
CA ALA A 132 0.53 14.44 14.42
C ALA A 132 1.92 15.07 14.21
N SER A 133 2.03 16.39 14.01
CA SER A 133 3.32 17.09 13.90
C SER A 133 4.20 16.87 15.12
N ARG A 134 3.65 16.99 16.34
CA ARG A 134 4.41 16.76 17.57
C ARG A 134 4.95 15.34 17.67
N ARG A 135 4.15 14.34 17.27
CA ARG A 135 4.59 12.93 17.26
C ARG A 135 5.67 12.67 16.20
N MET A 136 5.65 13.38 15.07
CA MET A 136 6.73 13.31 14.08
C MET A 136 8.03 13.97 14.58
N GLU A 137 7.95 15.09 15.29
CA GLU A 137 9.12 15.71 15.94
C GLU A 137 9.77 14.76 16.97
N GLU A 138 8.95 14.07 17.76
CA GLU A 138 9.42 13.04 18.70
C GLU A 138 10.13 11.88 17.99
N LEU A 139 9.59 11.41 16.86
CA LEU A 139 10.21 10.36 16.05
C LEU A 139 11.47 10.83 15.32
N SER A 140 11.51 12.07 14.81
CA SER A 140 12.70 12.63 14.17
C SER A 140 13.85 12.73 15.19
N HIS A 141 13.58 13.17 16.41
CA HIS A 141 14.57 13.17 17.50
C HIS A 141 15.04 11.76 17.86
N TYR A 142 14.11 10.78 17.92
CA TYR A 142 14.45 9.38 18.15
C TYR A 142 15.40 8.82 17.08
N PHE A 143 15.11 9.06 15.79
CA PHE A 143 15.98 8.63 14.69
C PHE A 143 17.32 9.36 14.66
N SER A 144 17.36 10.64 15.03
CA SER A 144 18.62 11.39 15.20
C SER A 144 19.52 10.73 16.24
N LEU A 145 18.98 10.29 17.39
CA LEU A 145 19.76 9.64 18.45
C LEU A 145 20.25 8.23 18.06
N ILE A 146 19.47 7.50 17.24
CA ILE A 146 19.89 6.19 16.69
C ILE A 146 21.04 6.38 15.71
N THR A 147 20.92 7.34 14.80
CA THR A 147 21.93 7.59 13.76
C THR A 147 23.24 8.17 14.31
N THR A 148 23.20 8.91 15.42
CA THR A 148 24.40 9.37 16.15
C THR A 148 25.03 8.29 17.02
N GLY A 149 24.37 7.13 17.19
CA GLY A 149 24.84 6.03 18.04
C GLY A 149 24.73 6.32 19.55
N GLU A 150 23.97 7.34 19.95
CA GLU A 150 23.78 7.75 21.34
C GLU A 150 22.68 6.95 22.05
N LEU A 151 21.79 6.30 21.28
CA LEU A 151 20.76 5.41 21.82
C LEU A 151 21.19 3.93 21.72
N THR A 152 21.39 3.27 22.87
CA THR A 152 21.47 1.81 22.95
C THR A 152 20.18 1.28 23.60
N THR A 153 19.14 1.11 22.78
CA THR A 153 17.97 0.23 23.06
C THR A 153 17.23 0.40 24.40
N SER A 154 16.87 1.61 24.85
CA SER A 154 15.97 1.76 26.02
C SER A 154 14.54 2.23 25.71
N ALA A 155 14.29 2.72 24.50
CA ALA A 155 12.94 2.92 23.98
C ALA A 155 12.77 2.03 22.75
N ASN A 156 12.36 0.78 22.97
CA ASN A 156 11.94 -0.13 21.90
C ASN A 156 10.64 0.40 21.30
N TYR A 157 10.72 1.37 20.39
CA TYR A 157 9.67 1.50 19.41
C TYR A 157 9.84 0.33 18.45
N ASP A 158 8.85 -0.55 18.42
CA ASP A 158 8.77 -1.55 17.37
C ASP A 158 8.68 -0.81 16.03
N THR A 159 9.58 -1.13 15.12
CA THR A 159 9.61 -0.62 13.75
C THR A 159 8.23 -0.78 13.09
N SER A 160 7.50 -1.84 13.42
CA SER A 160 6.09 -2.08 13.07
C SER A 160 5.13 -0.99 13.52
N ASP A 161 5.27 -0.53 14.76
CA ASP A 161 4.39 0.47 15.36
C ASP A 161 4.70 1.86 14.80
N ILE A 162 5.99 2.15 14.54
CA ILE A 162 6.39 3.36 13.82
C ILE A 162 5.77 3.37 12.43
N LEU A 163 5.84 2.26 11.69
CA LEU A 163 5.26 2.18 10.35
C LEU A 163 3.75 2.41 10.34
N ARG A 164 3.00 1.72 11.21
CA ARG A 164 1.56 1.92 11.34
C ARG A 164 1.22 3.38 11.67
N LEU A 165 2.04 4.01 12.50
CA LEU A 165 1.88 5.41 12.84
C LEU A 165 2.14 6.34 11.64
N LEU A 166 3.19 6.08 10.86
CA LEU A 166 3.53 6.85 9.66
C LEU A 166 2.44 6.75 8.60
N TYR A 167 1.95 5.53 8.30
CA TYR A 167 0.85 5.33 7.35
C TYR A 167 -0.40 6.10 7.77
N ARG A 168 -0.75 6.06 9.06
CA ARG A 168 -1.91 6.81 9.55
C ARG A 168 -1.77 8.31 9.37
N PHE A 169 -0.59 8.87 9.67
CA PHE A 169 -0.39 10.31 9.49
C PHE A 169 -0.36 10.71 8.03
N GLN A 170 0.14 9.84 7.15
CA GLN A 170 0.03 10.04 5.71
C GLN A 170 -1.45 10.11 5.26
N ASP A 171 -2.30 9.21 5.74
CA ASP A 171 -3.73 9.21 5.42
C ASP A 171 -4.45 10.42 6.02
N LEU A 172 -4.12 10.80 7.26
CA LEU A 172 -4.65 12.02 7.89
C LEU A 172 -4.32 13.27 7.07
N VAL A 173 -3.05 13.42 6.66
CA VAL A 173 -2.63 14.54 5.81
C VAL A 173 -3.39 14.55 4.49
N GLN A 174 -3.57 13.38 3.87
CA GLN A 174 -4.27 13.26 2.60
C GLN A 174 -5.76 13.63 2.76
N SER A 175 -6.43 13.08 3.77
CA SER A 175 -7.84 13.38 4.06
C SER A 175 -8.07 14.88 4.33
N VAL A 176 -7.16 15.54 5.05
CA VAL A 176 -7.25 16.99 5.33
C VAL A 176 -6.99 17.84 4.09
N LEU A 177 -6.00 17.49 3.26
CA LEU A 177 -5.67 18.26 2.05
C LEU A 177 -6.70 18.10 0.92
N PHE A 178 -7.46 17.00 0.91
CA PHE A 178 -8.47 16.72 -0.12
C PHE A 178 -9.91 16.84 0.42
N ASP A 179 -10.10 17.44 1.59
CA ASP A 179 -11.41 17.67 2.22
C ASP A 179 -12.29 16.41 2.32
N ASP A 180 -11.70 15.29 2.72
CA ASP A 180 -12.44 14.05 2.95
C ASP A 180 -13.37 14.20 4.17
N PRO A 181 -14.69 13.93 4.03
CA PRO A 181 -15.64 14.02 5.14
C PRO A 181 -15.40 12.98 6.25
N ASN A 182 -14.65 11.90 5.99
CA ASN A 182 -14.32 10.84 6.96
C ASN A 182 -12.91 10.98 7.54
N TRP A 183 -12.31 12.17 7.49
CA TRP A 183 -10.95 12.41 8.01
C TRP A 183 -10.76 11.98 9.49
N LYS A 184 -11.84 11.98 10.28
CA LYS A 184 -11.83 11.57 11.71
C LYS A 184 -11.46 10.11 11.94
N ASP A 185 -11.78 9.22 11.00
CA ASP A 185 -11.42 7.79 11.08
C ASP A 185 -9.89 7.60 11.10
N HIS A 186 -9.15 8.61 10.63
CA HIS A 186 -7.68 8.63 10.58
C HIS A 186 -7.06 9.30 11.83
N CYS A 187 -7.88 9.82 12.74
CA CYS A 187 -7.44 10.48 13.99
C CYS A 187 -7.47 9.57 15.23
N GLU A 188 -8.36 8.57 15.30
CA GLU A 188 -8.56 7.76 16.51
C GLU A 188 -7.50 6.66 16.72
N VAL A 189 -6.90 6.61 17.93
CA VAL A 189 -6.34 5.40 18.55
C VAL A 189 -7.22 5.07 19.75
#